data_AF-A0A8X6TWS5-F1
#
_entry.id   AF-A0A8X6TWS5-F1
#
_cell.length_a   1.000
_cell.length_b   1.000
_cell.length_c   1.000
_cell.angle_alpha   90.00
_cell.angle_beta   90.00
_cell.angle_gamma   90.00
#
_symmetry.space_group_name_H-M   'P 1'
#
loop_
_entity.id
_entity.type
_entity.pdbx_description
1 polymer ?
#
loop_
_entity_poly.entity_id
_entity_poly.type
_entity_poly.pdbx_seq_one_letter_code
_entity_poly.pdbx_strand_id
1 'polypeptide(L)'
;MIPFLSGYGNSAETITLIDHWLFQVILNGFYSVDSFFLLSGFLVSYVIFKMFAKSNEDKVQFPWLSFYIHRYIRLTPVYMIVLGFYTTLMAYLGSGPLWNLKDDPKCIANWWWNALYINNFQSAADQCMGWAWYLANDMQFYVISPLFLITLWWVPMIGFSLLAFAFIANFSSIFALTYVYNLIPGFGNIAEQVQNLTVFLDRWTNKFNKVYVRPYTRIGPYLVGIALAYIIIKRKEKNSGKLSL
;
A
#
# COMPACT_ATOMS: atom_id res chain seq x y z
N MET A 1 -12.31 -9.73 7.29
CA MET A 1 -12.55 -10.89 6.39
C MET A 1 -12.34 -12.23 7.11
N ILE A 2 -11.26 -12.42 7.88
CA ILE A 2 -11.02 -13.66 8.66
C ILE A 2 -11.96 -13.87 9.88
N PRO A 3 -12.54 -12.83 10.53
CA PRO A 3 -13.54 -13.05 11.60
C PRO A 3 -14.80 -13.77 11.14
N PHE A 4 -15.07 -13.87 9.83
CA PHE A 4 -16.18 -14.67 9.31
C PHE A 4 -16.01 -16.18 9.57
N LEU A 5 -14.79 -16.65 9.81
CA LEU A 5 -14.51 -18.08 9.98
C LEU A 5 -14.79 -18.58 11.40
N SER A 6 -14.89 -17.70 12.40
CA SER A 6 -15.20 -18.10 13.78
C SER A 6 -16.70 -18.33 14.02
N GLY A 7 -17.55 -18.06 13.03
CA GLY A 7 -19.01 -18.21 13.12
C GLY A 7 -19.56 -19.49 12.48
N TYR A 8 -18.72 -20.26 11.77
CA TYR A 8 -19.14 -21.54 11.19
C TYR A 8 -18.96 -22.65 12.22
N GLY A 9 -20.06 -23.34 12.56
CA GLY A 9 -20.07 -24.41 13.56
C GLY A 9 -19.22 -25.64 13.23
N ASN A 10 -18.63 -25.71 12.02
CA ASN A 10 -17.73 -26.79 11.60
C ASN A 10 -16.45 -26.22 10.95
N SER A 11 -15.33 -26.31 11.66
CA SER A 11 -14.03 -25.83 11.20
C SER A 11 -13.51 -26.61 9.98
N ALA A 12 -13.89 -27.88 9.82
CA ALA A 12 -13.47 -28.71 8.70
C ALA A 12 -14.08 -28.24 7.36
N GLU A 13 -15.39 -27.92 7.34
CA GLU A 13 -16.06 -27.36 6.15
C GLU A 13 -15.51 -25.98 5.77
N THR A 14 -15.11 -25.22 6.78
CA THR A 14 -14.53 -23.89 6.58
C THR A 14 -13.17 -23.99 5.88
N ILE A 15 -12.34 -24.97 6.26
CA ILE A 15 -11.03 -25.21 5.66
C ILE A 15 -11.19 -25.70 4.21
N THR A 16 -12.12 -26.62 3.93
CA THR A 16 -12.35 -27.11 2.56
C THR A 16 -12.88 -26.02 1.63
N LEU A 17 -13.74 -25.13 2.14
CA LEU A 17 -14.20 -23.96 1.38
C LEU A 17 -13.05 -22.99 1.08
N ILE A 18 -12.15 -22.78 2.04
CA ILE A 18 -11.00 -21.89 1.90
C ILE A 18 -10.01 -22.37 0.84
N ASP A 19 -9.76 -23.68 0.78
CA ASP A 19 -8.85 -24.27 -0.22
C ASP A 19 -9.49 -24.39 -1.61
N HIS A 20 -10.81 -24.15 -1.73
CA HIS A 20 -11.46 -24.13 -3.03
C HIS A 20 -10.87 -23.00 -3.91
N TRP A 21 -10.51 -23.34 -5.15
CA TRP A 21 -9.78 -22.43 -6.06
C TRP A 21 -10.50 -21.09 -6.31
N LEU A 22 -11.83 -21.09 -6.39
CA LEU A 22 -12.62 -19.85 -6.51
C LEU A 22 -12.44 -18.96 -5.29
N PHE A 23 -12.41 -19.55 -4.10
CA PHE A 23 -12.23 -18.80 -2.86
C PHE A 23 -10.79 -18.30 -2.71
N GLN A 24 -9.82 -19.02 -3.26
CA GLN A 24 -8.43 -18.57 -3.35
C GLN A 24 -8.29 -17.28 -4.18
N VAL A 25 -9.10 -17.05 -5.21
CA VAL A 25 -9.12 -15.76 -5.93
C VAL A 25 -9.53 -14.63 -4.99
N ILE A 26 -10.56 -14.86 -4.17
CA ILE A 26 -11.06 -13.87 -3.19
C ILE A 26 -9.99 -13.62 -2.11
N LEU A 27 -9.39 -14.68 -1.57
CA LEU A 27 -8.35 -14.59 -0.54
C LEU A 27 -7.06 -13.94 -1.04
N ASN A 28 -6.71 -14.07 -2.31
CA ASN A 28 -5.55 -13.40 -2.88
C ASN A 28 -5.87 -11.98 -3.39
N GLY A 29 -7.11 -11.50 -3.22
CA GLY A 29 -7.51 -10.12 -3.55
C GLY A 29 -6.67 -9.06 -2.84
N PHE A 30 -6.03 -9.38 -1.71
CA PHE A 30 -5.10 -8.51 -1.00
C PHE A 30 -3.87 -8.06 -1.82
N TYR A 31 -3.51 -8.76 -2.91
CA TYR A 31 -2.43 -8.35 -3.81
C TYR A 31 -2.87 -7.29 -4.84
N SER A 32 -4.17 -7.08 -5.04
CA SER A 32 -4.69 -6.06 -5.98
C SER A 32 -4.22 -4.64 -5.64
N VAL A 33 -3.89 -4.37 -4.38
CA VAL A 33 -3.39 -3.07 -3.91
C VAL A 33 -2.09 -2.67 -4.62
N ASP A 34 -1.28 -3.65 -5.03
CA ASP A 34 -0.02 -3.40 -5.75
C ASP A 34 -0.27 -2.72 -7.11
N SER A 35 -1.40 -3.01 -7.76
CA SER A 35 -1.80 -2.31 -8.99
C SER A 35 -2.08 -0.82 -8.73
N PHE A 36 -2.71 -0.48 -7.60
CA PHE A 36 -2.93 0.92 -7.22
C PHE A 36 -1.61 1.65 -6.93
N PHE A 37 -0.66 1.00 -6.26
CA PHE A 37 0.67 1.59 -6.03
C PHE A 37 1.43 1.84 -7.33
N LEU A 38 1.38 0.89 -8.28
CA LEU A 38 1.97 1.07 -9.60
C LEU A 38 1.36 2.26 -10.32
N LEU A 39 0.02 2.35 -10.36
CA LEU A 39 -0.69 3.46 -11.00
C LEU A 39 -0.38 4.81 -10.33
N SER A 40 -0.31 4.84 -9.00
CA SER A 40 0.03 6.05 -8.23
C SER A 40 1.43 6.55 -8.58
N GLY A 41 2.43 5.66 -8.54
CA GLY A 41 3.82 5.97 -8.90
C GLY A 41 3.95 6.42 -10.36
N PHE A 42 3.29 5.71 -11.28
CA PHE A 42 3.25 6.08 -12.69
C PHE A 42 2.65 7.47 -12.92
N LEU A 43 1.48 7.75 -12.36
CA LEU A 43 0.77 9.02 -12.61
C LEU A 43 1.53 10.22 -12.07
N VAL A 44 2.02 10.13 -10.83
CA VAL A 44 2.83 11.19 -10.20
C VAL A 44 4.06 11.47 -11.07
N SER A 45 4.77 10.42 -11.45
CA SER A 45 6.01 10.55 -12.23
C SER A 45 5.75 11.09 -13.62
N TYR A 46 4.69 10.61 -14.29
CA TYR A 46 4.31 11.05 -15.63
C TYR A 46 4.00 12.55 -15.66
N VAL A 47 3.21 13.04 -14.69
CA VAL A 47 2.85 14.47 -14.61
C VAL A 47 4.08 15.33 -14.38
N ILE A 48 4.96 14.93 -13.45
CA ILE A 48 6.18 15.67 -13.13
C ILE A 48 7.18 15.66 -14.29
N PHE A 49 7.46 14.50 -14.89
CA PHE A 49 8.36 14.43 -16.04
C PHE A 49 7.81 15.18 -17.25
N LYS A 50 6.50 15.19 -17.47
CA LYS A 50 5.88 16.02 -18.52
C LYS A 50 6.01 17.52 -18.22
N MET A 51 5.92 17.93 -16.96
CA MET A 51 6.18 19.31 -16.54
C MET A 51 7.63 19.69 -16.79
N PHE A 52 8.57 18.81 -16.43
CA PHE A 52 9.99 19.02 -16.65
C PHE A 52 10.35 19.10 -18.14
N ALA A 53 9.79 18.22 -18.97
CA ALA A 53 9.99 18.22 -20.43
C ALA A 53 9.47 19.50 -21.12
N LYS A 54 8.45 20.15 -20.54
CA LYS A 54 7.84 21.37 -21.11
C LYS A 54 8.61 22.64 -20.69
N SER A 55 9.27 22.61 -19.55
CA SER A 55 10.07 23.73 -19.07
C SER A 55 11.48 23.60 -19.66
N ASN A 56 12.06 24.70 -20.18
CA ASN A 56 13.44 24.67 -20.66
C ASN A 56 14.37 24.09 -19.58
N GLU A 57 15.24 23.15 -19.97
CA GLU A 57 15.94 22.21 -19.09
C GLU A 57 16.75 22.87 -17.95
N ASP A 58 17.17 24.14 -18.13
CA ASP A 58 18.09 24.82 -17.21
C ASP A 58 17.45 25.56 -16.02
N LYS A 59 16.11 25.70 -15.96
CA LYS A 59 15.44 26.52 -14.91
C LYS A 59 14.26 25.86 -14.22
N VAL A 60 14.22 24.53 -14.17
CA VAL A 60 13.09 23.82 -13.56
C VAL A 60 13.20 23.80 -12.04
N GLN A 61 12.48 24.68 -11.35
CA GLN A 61 12.32 24.61 -9.90
C GLN A 61 11.20 23.63 -9.54
N PHE A 62 11.51 22.62 -8.72
CA PHE A 62 10.47 21.71 -8.22
C PHE A 62 9.58 22.43 -7.20
N PRO A 63 8.26 22.52 -7.41
CA PRO A 63 7.38 23.28 -6.53
C PRO A 63 7.02 22.46 -5.27
N TRP A 64 7.99 22.33 -4.35
CA TRP A 64 7.90 21.49 -3.15
C TRP A 64 6.62 21.71 -2.33
N LEU A 65 6.30 22.97 -2.05
CA LEU A 65 5.15 23.33 -1.22
C LEU A 65 3.82 22.92 -1.88
N SER A 66 3.66 23.30 -3.14
CA SER A 66 2.47 22.99 -3.96
C SER A 66 2.30 21.48 -4.12
N PHE A 67 3.39 20.74 -4.32
CA PHE A 67 3.38 19.29 -4.46
C PHE A 67 2.77 18.60 -3.23
N TYR A 68 3.30 18.84 -2.03
CA TYR A 68 2.82 18.17 -0.83
C TYR A 68 1.46 18.68 -0.35
N ILE A 69 1.25 20.00 -0.35
CA ILE A 69 0.03 20.60 0.19
C ILE A 69 -1.18 20.26 -0.68
N HIS A 70 -1.07 20.34 -2.01
CA HIS A 70 -2.21 20.04 -2.89
C HIS A 70 -2.70 18.60 -2.73
N ARG A 71 -1.78 17.63 -2.59
CA ARG A 71 -2.19 16.24 -2.37
C ARG A 71 -2.85 16.07 -1.01
N TYR A 72 -2.28 16.65 0.05
CA TYR A 72 -2.83 16.54 1.40
C TYR A 72 -4.24 17.16 1.48
N ILE A 73 -4.44 18.38 0.96
CA ILE A 73 -5.74 19.04 0.94
C ILE A 73 -6.75 18.30 0.06
N ARG A 74 -6.31 17.62 -1.00
CA ARG A 74 -7.21 16.83 -1.86
C ARG A 74 -7.69 15.55 -1.19
N LEU A 75 -6.83 14.82 -0.49
CA LEU A 75 -7.13 13.49 0.05
C LEU A 75 -7.69 13.55 1.48
N THR A 76 -7.08 14.36 2.35
CA THR A 76 -7.36 14.36 3.79
C THR A 76 -8.81 14.71 4.14
N PRO A 77 -9.49 15.70 3.52
CA PRO A 77 -10.87 16.03 3.89
C PRO A 77 -11.83 14.85 3.72
N VAL A 78 -11.75 14.17 2.57
CA VAL A 78 -12.58 12.99 2.30
C VAL A 78 -12.23 11.87 3.28
N TYR A 79 -10.93 11.67 3.54
CA TYR A 79 -10.48 10.65 4.47
C TYR A 79 -10.98 10.90 5.91
N MET A 80 -10.96 12.16 6.36
CA MET A 80 -11.47 12.55 7.68
C MET A 80 -12.98 12.43 7.79
N ILE A 81 -13.73 12.71 6.72
CA ILE A 81 -15.18 12.48 6.68
C ILE A 81 -15.48 10.98 6.85
N VAL A 82 -14.77 10.12 6.12
CA VAL A 82 -14.93 8.66 6.22
C VAL A 82 -14.54 8.16 7.61
N LEU A 83 -13.45 8.68 8.18
CA LEU A 83 -13.03 8.36 9.55
C LEU A 83 -14.11 8.76 10.56
N GLY A 84 -14.66 9.97 10.46
CA GLY A 84 -15.73 10.44 11.33
C GLY A 84 -17.01 9.59 11.19
N PHE A 85 -17.39 9.25 9.96
CA PHE A 85 -18.51 8.35 9.69
C PHE A 85 -18.29 6.97 10.32
N TYR A 86 -17.08 6.43 10.20
CA TYR A 86 -16.72 5.13 10.75
C TYR A 86 -16.75 5.11 12.28
N THR A 87 -16.25 6.17 12.94
CA THR A 87 -16.20 6.22 14.40
C THR A 87 -17.54 6.58 15.05
N THR A 88 -18.47 7.20 14.31
CA THR A 88 -19.73 7.70 14.89
C THR A 88 -20.95 6.93 14.39
N LEU A 89 -21.17 6.86 13.07
CA LEU A 89 -22.41 6.34 12.49
C LEU A 89 -22.38 4.83 12.28
N MET A 90 -21.22 4.24 11.97
CA MET A 90 -21.16 2.80 11.62
C MET A 90 -21.65 1.88 12.74
N ALA A 91 -21.47 2.26 14.00
CA ALA A 91 -21.98 1.51 15.15
C ALA A 91 -23.51 1.34 15.13
N TYR A 92 -24.25 2.27 14.51
CA TYR A 92 -25.71 2.26 14.45
C TYR A 92 -26.28 1.59 13.19
N LEU A 93 -25.44 1.30 12.19
CA LEU A 93 -25.87 0.76 10.90
C LEU A 93 -25.88 -0.77 10.83
N GLY A 94 -25.51 -1.45 11.92
CA GLY A 94 -25.49 -2.90 11.96
C GLY A 94 -25.68 -3.45 13.37
N SER A 95 -25.84 -4.77 13.44
CA SER A 95 -26.04 -5.51 14.67
C SER A 95 -25.43 -6.90 14.52
N GLY A 96 -24.79 -7.40 15.58
CA GLY A 96 -24.27 -8.77 15.62
C GLY A 96 -23.09 -8.93 16.57
N PRO A 97 -22.70 -10.17 16.89
CA PRO A 97 -21.63 -10.47 17.84
C PRO A 97 -20.24 -9.96 17.37
N LEU A 98 -20.03 -9.80 16.06
CA LEU A 98 -18.83 -9.20 15.47
C LEU A 98 -18.97 -7.70 15.19
N TRP A 99 -20.17 -7.13 15.37
CA TRP A 99 -20.49 -5.72 15.09
C TRP A 99 -20.44 -4.87 16.37
N ASN A 100 -19.40 -5.07 17.19
CA ASN A 100 -19.18 -4.28 18.39
C ASN A 100 -18.30 -3.06 18.10
N LEU A 101 -18.83 -2.13 17.29
CA LEU A 101 -18.13 -0.91 16.86
C LEU A 101 -18.45 0.30 17.75
N LYS A 102 -19.39 0.16 18.69
CA LYS A 102 -19.82 1.24 19.56
C LYS A 102 -18.73 1.50 20.61
N ASP A 103 -18.29 2.75 20.72
CA ASP A 103 -17.27 3.20 21.66
C ASP A 103 -15.95 2.41 21.58
N ASP A 104 -15.52 2.02 20.36
CA ASP A 104 -14.26 1.30 20.18
C ASP A 104 -13.09 2.13 20.76
N PRO A 105 -12.51 1.72 21.90
CA PRO A 105 -11.51 2.51 22.62
C PRO A 105 -10.25 2.73 21.76
N LYS A 106 -10.00 1.84 20.80
CA LYS A 106 -8.86 1.93 19.88
C LYS A 106 -9.03 3.11 18.94
N CYS A 107 -10.24 3.30 18.39
CA CYS A 107 -10.52 4.44 17.52
C CYS A 107 -10.45 5.77 18.26
N ILE A 108 -10.98 5.83 19.50
CA ILE A 108 -10.91 7.04 20.32
C ILE A 108 -9.47 7.41 20.64
N ALA A 109 -8.62 6.42 20.96
CA ALA A 109 -7.21 6.67 21.28
C ALA A 109 -6.34 6.95 20.04
N ASN A 110 -6.64 6.33 18.89
CA ASN A 110 -5.71 6.23 17.76
C ASN A 110 -6.21 6.88 16.45
N TRP A 111 -7.35 7.58 16.42
CA TRP A 111 -7.87 8.19 15.19
C TRP A 111 -6.84 9.11 14.50
N TRP A 112 -6.04 9.84 15.28
CA TRP A 112 -5.05 10.81 14.79
C TRP A 112 -3.92 10.17 13.97
N TRP A 113 -3.62 8.88 14.17
CA TRP A 113 -2.65 8.14 13.35
C TRP A 113 -3.08 8.08 11.88
N ASN A 114 -4.39 8.04 11.63
CA ASN A 114 -4.95 8.07 10.28
C ASN A 114 -4.81 9.47 9.68
N ALA A 115 -5.10 10.53 10.45
CA ALA A 115 -4.94 11.92 9.99
C ALA A 115 -3.49 12.26 9.58
N LEU A 116 -2.51 11.62 10.23
CA LEU A 116 -1.09 11.76 9.95
C LEU A 116 -0.54 10.74 8.94
N TYR A 117 -1.36 9.81 8.42
CA TYR A 117 -0.92 8.75 7.50
C TYR A 117 0.23 7.88 8.05
N ILE A 118 0.19 7.55 9.34
CA ILE A 118 1.17 6.68 10.02
C ILE A 118 0.55 5.45 10.68
N ASN A 119 -0.75 5.23 10.50
CA ASN A 119 -1.48 4.08 11.05
C ASN A 119 -0.93 2.72 10.58
N ASN A 120 -0.20 2.67 9.46
CA ASN A 120 0.51 1.49 8.99
C ASN A 120 1.69 1.06 9.90
N PHE A 121 2.10 1.90 10.85
CA PHE A 121 3.10 1.53 11.85
C PHE A 121 2.52 0.86 13.10
N GLN A 122 1.22 1.01 13.32
CA GLN A 122 0.52 0.39 14.44
C GLN A 122 0.34 -1.11 14.22
N SER A 123 0.14 -1.84 15.32
CA SER A 123 -0.38 -3.21 15.24
C SER A 123 -1.80 -3.18 14.69
N ALA A 124 -2.18 -4.17 13.88
CA ALA A 124 -3.52 -4.36 13.36
C ALA A 124 -4.59 -4.38 14.46
N ALA A 125 -4.21 -4.83 15.67
CA ALA A 125 -5.10 -4.83 16.82
C ALA A 125 -5.46 -3.42 17.31
N ASP A 126 -4.63 -2.42 17.05
CA ASP A 126 -4.77 -1.04 17.55
C ASP A 126 -5.22 -0.05 16.47
N GLN A 127 -5.28 -0.49 15.21
CA GLN A 127 -5.70 0.32 14.08
C GLN A 127 -7.20 0.61 14.15
N CYS A 128 -7.57 1.89 14.05
CA CYS A 128 -8.97 2.29 13.95
C CYS A 128 -9.63 1.78 12.65
N MET A 129 -9.05 2.12 11.49
CA MET A 129 -9.49 1.63 10.19
C MET A 129 -8.42 0.70 9.62
N GLY A 130 -8.56 -0.60 9.90
CA GLY A 130 -7.57 -1.62 9.53
C GLY A 130 -7.34 -1.81 8.03
N TRP A 131 -8.18 -1.25 7.16
CA TRP A 131 -7.94 -1.21 5.71
C TRP A 131 -7.20 0.04 5.25
N ALA A 132 -7.18 1.12 6.04
CA ALA A 132 -6.68 2.40 5.59
C ALA A 132 -5.15 2.52 5.60
N TRP A 133 -4.43 1.45 5.96
CA TRP A 133 -2.97 1.35 5.88
C TRP A 133 -2.45 1.61 4.46
N TYR A 134 -3.20 1.25 3.42
CA TYR A 134 -2.74 1.43 2.03
C TYR A 134 -2.60 2.92 1.70
N LEU A 135 -3.50 3.75 2.24
CA LEU A 135 -3.49 5.18 2.01
C LEU A 135 -2.30 5.85 2.73
N ALA A 136 -1.93 5.32 3.90
CA ALA A 136 -0.69 5.70 4.58
C ALA A 136 0.56 5.36 3.76
N ASN A 137 0.64 4.14 3.23
CA ASN A 137 1.74 3.76 2.34
C ASN A 137 1.80 4.66 1.09
N ASP A 138 0.67 4.91 0.44
CA ASP A 138 0.59 5.75 -0.75
C ASP A 138 1.05 7.20 -0.49
N MET A 139 0.68 7.79 0.65
CA MET A 139 1.17 9.10 1.05
C MET A 139 2.67 9.09 1.36
N GLN A 140 3.17 8.06 2.05
CA GLN A 140 4.60 7.92 2.35
C GLN A 140 5.43 7.75 1.07
N PHE A 141 4.96 6.94 0.12
CA PHE A 141 5.58 6.78 -1.20
C PHE A 141 5.58 8.08 -2.00
N TYR A 142 4.52 8.87 -1.88
CA TYR A 142 4.49 10.20 -2.48
C TYR A 142 5.52 11.14 -1.87
N VAL A 143 5.66 11.14 -0.54
CA VAL A 143 6.63 11.99 0.17
C VAL A 143 8.06 11.70 -0.26
N ILE A 144 8.42 10.43 -0.44
CA ILE A 144 9.76 10.03 -0.90
C ILE A 144 9.94 10.15 -2.42
N SER A 145 8.87 10.24 -3.20
CA SER A 145 8.94 10.20 -4.66
C SER A 145 9.84 11.26 -5.29
N PRO A 146 9.92 12.53 -4.81
CA PRO A 146 10.79 13.54 -5.41
C PRO A 146 12.26 13.13 -5.45
N LEU A 147 12.73 12.34 -4.47
CA LEU A 147 14.09 11.81 -4.46
C LEU A 147 14.37 11.01 -5.74
N PHE A 148 13.46 10.12 -6.13
CA PHE A 148 13.59 9.32 -7.35
C PHE A 148 13.34 10.15 -8.61
N LEU A 149 12.33 11.03 -8.60
CA LEU A 149 11.97 11.85 -9.76
C LEU A 149 13.09 12.80 -10.16
N ILE A 150 13.66 13.52 -9.19
CA ILE A 150 14.71 14.51 -9.44
C ILE A 150 15.99 13.81 -9.92
N THR A 151 16.40 12.72 -9.23
CA THR A 151 17.60 11.98 -9.62
C THR A 151 17.46 11.32 -10.98
N LEU A 152 16.31 10.75 -11.33
CA LEU A 152 16.07 10.18 -12.66
C LEU A 152 16.09 11.21 -13.78
N TRP A 153 15.56 12.42 -13.52
CA TRP A 153 15.48 13.45 -14.55
C TRP A 153 16.84 14.08 -14.85
N TRP A 154 17.60 14.47 -13.81
CA TRP A 154 18.88 15.18 -14.00
C TRP A 154 20.08 14.25 -14.14
N VAL A 155 20.12 13.14 -13.41
CA VAL A 155 21.27 12.21 -13.41
C VAL A 155 20.77 10.77 -13.50
N PRO A 156 20.29 10.33 -14.68
CA PRO A 156 19.57 9.07 -14.83
C PRO A 156 20.35 7.85 -14.34
N MET A 157 21.69 7.84 -14.46
CA MET A 157 22.53 6.76 -13.93
C MET A 157 22.40 6.60 -12.40
N ILE A 158 22.38 7.72 -11.67
CA ILE A 158 22.17 7.72 -10.21
C ILE A 158 20.71 7.37 -9.90
N GLY A 159 19.76 7.92 -10.65
CA GLY A 159 18.34 7.62 -10.47
C GLY A 159 18.01 6.14 -10.63
N PHE A 160 18.52 5.48 -11.68
CA PHE A 160 18.34 4.03 -11.87
C PHE A 160 19.08 3.20 -10.81
N SER A 161 20.28 3.61 -10.40
CA SER A 161 20.99 2.96 -9.31
C SER A 161 20.21 3.03 -8.00
N LEU A 162 19.61 4.18 -7.70
CA LEU A 162 18.79 4.39 -6.50
C LEU A 162 17.49 3.58 -6.55
N LEU A 163 16.82 3.53 -7.70
CA LEU A 163 15.65 2.67 -7.91
C LEU A 163 16.00 1.19 -7.70
N ALA A 164 17.10 0.72 -8.31
CA ALA A 164 17.56 -0.66 -8.17
C ALA A 164 17.91 -0.98 -6.71
N PHE A 165 18.61 -0.09 -6.02
CA PHE A 165 18.91 -0.24 -4.60
C PHE A 165 17.63 -0.35 -3.75
N ALA A 166 16.67 0.56 -3.94
CA ALA A 166 15.41 0.53 -3.19
C ALA A 166 14.58 -0.74 -3.51
N PHE A 167 14.62 -1.21 -4.75
CA PHE A 167 13.95 -2.44 -5.15
C PHE A 167 14.59 -3.68 -4.50
N ILE A 168 15.93 -3.77 -4.53
CA ILE A 168 16.67 -4.86 -3.85
C ILE A 168 16.39 -4.82 -2.34
N ALA A 169 16.49 -3.64 -1.71
CA ALA A 169 16.22 -3.48 -0.28
C ALA A 169 14.79 -3.93 0.08
N ASN A 170 13.80 -3.60 -0.75
CA ASN A 170 12.43 -4.07 -0.59
C ASN A 170 12.36 -5.60 -0.60
N PHE A 171 12.92 -6.26 -1.63
CA PHE A 171 12.91 -7.74 -1.71
C PHE A 171 13.69 -8.40 -0.56
N SER A 172 14.86 -7.89 -0.23
CA SER A 172 15.68 -8.38 0.88
C SER A 172 14.96 -8.24 2.22
N SER A 173 14.24 -7.14 2.44
CA SER A 173 13.46 -6.94 3.68
C SER A 173 12.31 -7.94 3.81
N ILE A 174 11.58 -8.21 2.72
CA ILE A 174 10.52 -9.23 2.70
C ILE A 174 11.11 -10.61 3.01
N PHE A 175 12.21 -10.97 2.35
CA PHE A 175 12.88 -12.25 2.56
C PHE A 175 13.35 -12.41 4.01
N ALA A 176 14.11 -11.43 4.52
CA ALA A 176 14.65 -11.45 5.87
C ALA A 176 13.55 -11.55 6.93
N LEU A 177 12.48 -10.75 6.82
CA LEU A 177 11.37 -10.78 7.78
C LEU A 177 10.60 -12.10 7.71
N THR A 178 10.39 -12.64 6.53
CA THR A 178 9.70 -13.93 6.34
C THR A 178 10.50 -15.07 6.96
N TYR A 179 11.82 -15.07 6.75
CA TYR A 179 12.73 -16.07 7.28
C TYR A 179 12.85 -15.99 8.82
N VAL A 180 13.16 -14.81 9.36
CA VAL A 180 13.39 -14.61 10.80
C VAL A 180 12.14 -14.89 11.63
N TYR A 181 10.98 -14.49 11.15
CA TYR A 181 9.72 -14.65 11.89
C TYR A 181 8.90 -15.87 11.46
N ASN A 182 9.46 -16.75 10.61
CA ASN A 182 8.79 -17.93 10.08
C ASN A 182 7.34 -17.64 9.63
N LEU A 183 7.19 -16.58 8.84
CA LEU A 183 5.89 -16.08 8.41
C LEU A 183 5.27 -16.98 7.33
N ILE A 184 3.93 -16.95 7.22
CA ILE A 184 3.22 -17.75 6.24
C ILE A 184 3.57 -17.27 4.81
N PRO A 185 3.92 -18.15 3.86
CA PRO A 185 4.26 -17.74 2.49
C PRO A 185 3.05 -17.14 1.74
N GLY A 186 1.84 -17.65 1.95
CA GLY A 186 0.61 -17.20 1.28
C GLY A 186 -0.64 -17.89 1.81
N PHE A 187 -1.77 -17.72 1.13
CA PHE A 187 -3.03 -18.40 1.45
C PHE A 187 -3.21 -19.76 0.74
N GLY A 188 -2.15 -20.31 0.14
CA GLY A 188 -2.19 -21.63 -0.50
C GLY A 188 -1.97 -22.77 0.49
N ASN A 189 -2.63 -23.92 0.24
CA ASN A 189 -2.58 -25.14 1.04
C ASN A 189 -2.86 -24.87 2.53
N ILE A 190 -3.95 -24.17 2.82
CA ILE A 190 -4.29 -23.80 4.21
C ILE A 190 -4.63 -25.04 5.02
N ALA A 191 -5.29 -26.06 4.43
CA ALA A 191 -5.51 -27.34 5.13
C ALA A 191 -4.21 -28.01 5.60
N GLU A 192 -3.12 -27.88 4.85
CA GLU A 192 -1.82 -28.46 5.19
C GLU A 192 -1.08 -27.61 6.25
N GLN A 193 -1.34 -26.30 6.27
CA GLN A 193 -0.72 -25.35 7.20
C GLN A 193 -1.50 -25.17 8.51
N VAL A 194 -2.79 -25.51 8.53
CA VAL A 194 -3.67 -25.41 9.70
C VAL A 194 -3.57 -26.70 10.50
N GLN A 195 -2.48 -26.82 11.27
CA GLN A 195 -2.46 -27.76 12.40
C GLN A 195 -3.38 -27.28 13.53
N ASN A 196 -3.47 -25.95 13.71
CA ASN A 196 -4.35 -25.29 14.66
C ASN A 196 -4.76 -23.90 14.11
N LEU A 197 -6.07 -23.61 14.11
CA LEU A 197 -6.61 -22.33 13.64
C LEU A 197 -6.00 -21.14 14.38
N THR A 198 -5.76 -21.26 15.68
CA THR A 198 -5.19 -20.17 16.49
C THR A 198 -3.76 -19.82 16.06
N VAL A 199 -2.95 -20.83 15.78
CA VAL A 199 -1.56 -20.67 15.30
C VAL A 199 -1.54 -20.04 13.91
N PHE A 200 -2.46 -20.44 13.02
CA PHE A 200 -2.60 -19.83 11.70
C PHE A 200 -2.99 -18.34 11.80
N LEU A 201 -3.97 -18.01 12.65
CA LEU A 201 -4.42 -16.63 12.87
C LEU A 201 -3.31 -15.75 13.45
N ASP A 202 -2.52 -16.27 14.40
CA ASP A 202 -1.37 -15.56 14.96
C ASP A 202 -0.30 -15.31 13.90
N ARG A 203 0.11 -16.34 13.15
CA ARG A 203 1.11 -16.19 12.09
C ARG A 203 0.62 -15.26 10.97
N TRP A 204 -0.67 -15.28 10.66
CA TRP A 204 -1.27 -14.32 9.73
C TRP A 204 -1.18 -12.89 10.26
N THR A 205 -1.55 -12.69 11.53
CA THR A 205 -1.53 -11.37 12.16
C THR A 205 -0.10 -10.81 12.21
N ASN A 206 0.87 -11.68 12.50
CA ASN A 206 2.29 -11.36 12.44
C ASN A 206 2.74 -10.98 11.03
N LYS A 207 2.33 -11.75 10.00
CA LYS A 207 2.63 -11.40 8.60
C LYS A 207 2.02 -10.06 8.22
N PHE A 208 0.77 -9.83 8.62
CA PHE A 208 0.07 -8.59 8.35
C PHE A 208 0.83 -7.40 8.96
N ASN A 209 1.15 -7.48 10.25
CA ASN A 209 1.80 -6.44 11.02
C ASN A 209 3.25 -6.16 10.63
N LYS A 210 4.00 -7.18 10.20
CA LYS A 210 5.46 -7.05 9.95
C LYS A 210 5.82 -6.86 8.49
N VAL A 211 4.99 -7.35 7.57
CA VAL A 211 5.30 -7.37 6.13
C VAL A 211 4.18 -6.72 5.32
N TYR A 212 2.92 -7.04 5.56
CA TYR A 212 1.85 -6.64 4.65
C TYR A 212 1.59 -5.13 4.65
N VAL A 213 1.45 -4.52 5.82
CA VAL A 213 1.10 -3.09 5.95
C VAL A 213 2.30 -2.16 5.88
N ARG A 214 3.52 -2.69 6.03
CA ARG A 214 4.72 -1.87 6.17
C ARG A 214 5.13 -1.27 4.81
N PRO A 215 5.61 0.00 4.78
CA PRO A 215 5.90 0.67 3.53
C PRO A 215 7.16 0.12 2.85
N TYR A 216 8.19 -0.23 3.64
CA TYR A 216 9.49 -0.69 3.13
C TYR A 216 9.45 -2.08 2.46
N THR A 217 8.42 -2.88 2.74
CA THR A 217 8.16 -4.17 2.10
C THR A 217 7.16 -4.07 0.93
N ARG A 218 6.63 -2.87 0.64
CA ARG A 218 5.54 -2.65 -0.31
C ARG A 218 5.80 -1.59 -1.37
N ILE A 219 6.97 -0.95 -1.35
CA ILE A 219 7.31 0.13 -2.26
C ILE A 219 7.57 -0.37 -3.70
N GLY A 220 7.90 -1.66 -3.88
CA GLY A 220 8.30 -2.25 -5.17
C GLY A 220 7.44 -1.84 -6.39
N PRO A 221 6.11 -2.08 -6.37
CA PRO A 221 5.24 -1.72 -7.50
C PRO A 221 5.23 -0.21 -7.81
N TYR A 222 5.32 0.64 -6.77
CA TYR A 222 5.39 2.09 -6.94
C TYR A 222 6.66 2.49 -7.71
N LEU A 223 7.82 1.91 -7.36
CA LEU A 223 9.09 2.14 -8.06
C LEU A 223 9.03 1.72 -9.53
N VAL A 224 8.38 0.59 -9.83
CA VAL A 224 8.15 0.14 -11.21
C VAL A 224 7.30 1.16 -11.97
N GLY A 225 6.27 1.72 -11.34
CA GLY A 225 5.47 2.81 -11.90
C GLY A 225 6.31 4.04 -12.26
N ILE A 226 7.21 4.45 -11.37
CA ILE A 226 8.15 5.58 -11.62
C ILE A 226 9.03 5.29 -12.84
N ALA A 227 9.67 4.11 -12.88
CA ALA A 227 10.55 3.71 -13.96
C ALA A 227 9.81 3.68 -15.32
N LEU A 228 8.60 3.11 -15.33
CA LEU A 228 7.76 3.03 -16.52
C LEU A 228 7.42 4.42 -17.07
N ALA A 229 7.04 5.36 -16.19
CA ALA A 229 6.72 6.72 -16.60
C ALA A 229 7.92 7.43 -17.25
N TYR A 230 9.12 7.26 -16.67
CA TYR A 230 10.35 7.82 -17.23
C TYR A 230 10.64 7.28 -18.65
N ILE A 231 10.56 5.95 -18.84
CA ILE A 231 10.80 5.30 -20.13
C ILE A 231 9.81 5.81 -21.19
N ILE A 232 8.52 5.95 -20.83
CA ILE A 232 7.49 6.44 -21.76
C ILE A 232 7.76 7.88 -22.19
N ILE A 233 8.11 8.78 -21.26
CA ILE A 233 8.40 10.19 -21.58
C ILE A 233 9.63 10.30 -22.47
N LYS A 234 10.73 9.61 -22.13
CA LYS A 234 11.95 9.64 -22.95
C LYS A 234 11.76 9.04 -24.34
N ARG A 235 10.95 7.97 -24.46
CA ARG A 235 10.60 7.41 -25.77
C ARG A 235 9.77 8.39 -26.60
N LYS A 236 8.86 9.13 -25.97
CA LYS A 236 8.05 10.16 -26.64
C LYS A 236 8.92 11.31 -27.15
N GLU A 237 9.85 11.84 -26.35
CA GLU A 237 10.81 12.88 -26.76
C GLU A 237 11.63 12.43 -27.98
N LYS A 238 12.19 11.22 -27.94
CA LYS A 238 12.97 10.65 -29.05
C LYS A 238 12.18 10.48 -30.34
N ASN A 239 10.88 10.15 -30.24
CA ASN A 239 10.01 10.00 -31.41
C ASN A 239 9.55 11.35 -31.97
N SER A 240 9.27 12.34 -31.12
CA SER A 240 8.88 13.68 -31.56
C SER A 240 10.01 14.37 -32.35
N GLY A 241 11.27 14.19 -31.96
CA GLY A 241 12.41 14.72 -32.73
C GLY A 241 12.64 14.06 -34.10
N LYS A 242 12.01 12.90 -34.39
CA LYS A 242 12.08 12.24 -35.69
C LYS A 242 11.00 12.67 -36.68
N LEU A 243 9.93 13.33 -36.19
CA LEU A 243 8.78 13.78 -36.98
C LEU A 243 8.90 15.25 -37.42
N SER A 244 10.00 15.93 -37.08
CA SER A 244 10.28 17.32 -37.44
C SER A 244 11.34 17.47 -38.55
N LEU A 245 11.52 16.43 -39.37
CA LEU A 245 12.30 16.42 -40.61
C LEU A 245 11.34 16.38 -41.79
#